data_AF-A0A182NVV7-F1
#
_entry.id   AF-A0A182NVV7-F1
#
_cell.length_a   1.000
_cell.length_b   1.000
_cell.length_c   1.000
_cell.angle_alpha   90.00
_cell.angle_beta   90.00
_cell.angle_gamma   90.00
#
_symmetry.space_group_name_H-M   'P 1'
#
loop_
_entity.id
_entity.type
_entity.pdbx_description
1 polymer ?
#
loop_
_entity_poly.entity_id
_entity_poly.type
_entity_poly.pdbx_seq_one_letter_code
_entity_poly.pdbx_strand_id
1 'polypeptide(L)'
;MQFVVRFAHLTSFWVLLRLQFLLLSAAPLISPEALSPDDTLFAHLRCFELFASKQSTDRARDAAEWLGCSEHYLHQTERTPPFVRCVLTRLRFYDAQNERFNVSVIASQYGVYKRWITLDMEEIESFINDTSRVEKLDGSRDEAIYDAFAALFHSHSNAFFQLFLRDTSVLQNMYDDKTISVRKPNQTMVQFCELQMSVELWTDICLLRVYEISNHTQAMERHITCIFRGFHYLDADGFIDVNEITFDYEHTGSLSEDTKDNIQQCATNSSRYYPIPKRSLAMYRCLLTGSEREAFKEAFDFREIRSGNQMFTIENLPYDRVDVKQQIQALDKQHCNDRRHPTGMPTLD
;
A
#
# COMPACT_ATOMS: atom_id res chain seq x y z
N MET A 1 -2.94 19.67 77.99
CA MET A 1 -3.66 18.88 76.96
C MET A 1 -2.78 18.86 75.72
N GLN A 2 -1.79 17.97 75.65
CA GLN A 2 -1.85 16.58 75.16
C GLN A 2 -2.09 16.44 73.64
N PHE A 3 -1.01 16.02 72.95
CA PHE A 3 -0.88 15.10 71.80
C PHE A 3 -1.40 15.61 70.42
N VAL A 4 -0.67 15.58 69.27
CA VAL A 4 0.66 15.07 68.85
C VAL A 4 1.17 15.86 67.64
N VAL A 5 2.47 16.15 67.64
CA VAL A 5 3.30 16.52 66.49
C VAL A 5 4.14 15.30 66.08
N ARG A 6 4.37 15.08 64.77
CA ARG A 6 5.61 14.52 64.17
C ARG A 6 5.49 14.59 62.64
N PHE A 7 6.06 15.60 61.97
CA PHE A 7 7.45 15.75 61.50
C PHE A 7 8.01 14.58 60.69
N ALA A 8 8.33 14.94 59.44
CA ALA A 8 9.08 14.21 58.44
C ALA A 8 10.55 13.97 58.86
N HIS A 9 11.20 12.95 58.26
CA HIS A 9 12.41 13.10 57.44
C HIS A 9 13.11 11.75 57.11
N LEU A 10 13.57 11.63 55.84
CA LEU A 10 14.84 11.03 55.34
C LEU A 10 15.05 9.50 55.57
N THR A 11 15.61 8.65 54.71
CA THR A 11 16.32 8.72 53.42
C THR A 11 16.60 7.27 52.96
N SER A 12 16.65 7.07 51.65
CA SER A 12 17.59 6.19 50.91
C SER A 12 17.51 4.65 50.99
N PHE A 13 17.34 4.08 49.78
CA PHE A 13 18.28 3.19 49.07
C PHE A 13 17.93 1.69 48.87
N TRP A 14 17.84 1.30 47.58
CA TRP A 14 17.85 -0.05 46.94
C TRP A 14 16.60 -0.94 47.22
N VAL A 15 15.98 -1.71 46.32
CA VAL A 15 16.37 -2.29 45.03
C VAL A 15 15.18 -3.07 44.44
N LEU A 16 15.05 -3.06 43.09
CA LEU A 16 14.29 -4.00 42.24
C LEU A 16 12.76 -4.06 42.51
N LEU A 17 11.90 -3.63 41.58
CA LEU A 17 11.60 -4.39 40.37
C LEU A 17 10.92 -3.46 39.35
N ARG A 18 11.70 -2.82 38.47
CA ARG A 18 11.20 -2.29 37.21
C ARG A 18 11.10 -3.45 36.23
N LEU A 19 9.96 -4.15 36.22
CA LEU A 19 9.48 -4.76 34.97
C LEU A 19 8.78 -3.64 34.20
N GLN A 20 9.57 -2.84 33.50
CA GLN A 20 9.04 -2.04 32.41
C GLN A 20 8.73 -3.02 31.28
N PHE A 21 7.43 -3.23 31.05
CA PHE A 21 6.92 -3.73 29.78
C PHE A 21 7.50 -2.83 28.68
N LEU A 22 8.51 -3.32 27.98
CA LEU A 22 8.82 -2.88 26.62
C LEU A 22 7.72 -3.43 25.72
N LEU A 23 6.55 -2.80 25.75
CA LEU A 23 5.63 -2.86 24.62
C LEU A 23 6.20 -1.87 23.61
N LEU A 24 7.03 -2.38 22.69
CA LEU A 24 7.26 -1.69 21.44
C LEU A 24 5.88 -1.47 20.83
N SER A 25 5.46 -0.21 20.76
CA SER A 25 4.29 0.20 20.00
C SER A 25 4.56 -0.11 18.53
N ALA A 26 4.14 -1.30 18.11
CA ALA A 26 3.97 -1.60 16.71
C ALA A 26 2.77 -0.77 16.26
N ALA A 27 2.98 0.17 15.33
CA ALA A 27 1.88 0.72 14.56
C ALA A 27 0.98 -0.44 14.14
N PRO A 28 -0.36 -0.33 14.28
CA PRO A 28 -1.24 -1.43 13.95
C PRO A 28 -1.03 -1.76 12.48
N LEU A 29 -0.31 -2.85 12.23
CA LEU A 29 -0.37 -3.55 10.97
C LEU A 29 -1.86 -3.86 10.81
N ILE A 30 -2.50 -3.18 9.87
CA ILE A 30 -3.86 -3.46 9.41
C ILE A 30 -3.97 -4.99 9.31
N SER A 31 -5.04 -5.56 9.86
CA SER A 31 -5.30 -7.00 9.80
C SER A 31 -5.00 -7.51 8.39
N PRO A 32 -4.25 -8.61 8.20
CA PRO A 32 -3.91 -9.13 6.86
C PRO A 32 -5.14 -9.42 5.97
N GLU A 33 -6.34 -9.38 6.54
CA GLU A 33 -7.62 -9.58 5.88
C GLU A 33 -8.27 -8.30 5.31
N ALA A 34 -7.91 -7.11 5.81
CA ALA A 34 -8.46 -5.83 5.39
C ALA A 34 -7.48 -5.05 4.50
N LEU A 35 -8.00 -4.37 3.48
CA LEU A 35 -7.22 -3.61 2.50
C LEU A 35 -7.15 -2.14 2.90
N SER A 36 -5.94 -1.60 2.92
CA SER A 36 -5.69 -0.17 3.17
C SER A 36 -6.16 0.71 2.01
N PRO A 37 -6.29 2.04 2.21
CA PRO A 37 -6.57 2.96 1.10
C PRO A 37 -5.58 2.82 -0.08
N ASP A 38 -4.31 2.52 0.22
CA ASP A 38 -3.30 2.31 -0.81
C ASP A 38 -3.49 1.00 -1.57
N ASP A 39 -3.86 -0.08 -0.89
CA ASP A 39 -4.13 -1.36 -1.54
C ASP A 39 -5.34 -1.26 -2.48
N THR A 40 -6.42 -0.59 -2.05
CA THR A 40 -7.63 -0.43 -2.86
C THR A 40 -7.43 0.55 -4.01
N LEU A 41 -6.62 1.60 -3.79
CA LEU A 41 -6.19 2.51 -4.85
C LEU A 41 -5.33 1.80 -5.89
N PHE A 42 -4.35 1.02 -5.46
CA PHE A 42 -3.47 0.25 -6.33
C PHE A 42 -4.27 -0.75 -7.18
N ALA A 43 -5.23 -1.47 -6.58
CA ALA A 43 -6.09 -2.39 -7.31
C ALA A 43 -6.76 -1.71 -8.52
N HIS A 44 -7.32 -0.52 -8.32
CA HIS A 44 -7.96 0.23 -9.40
C HIS A 44 -6.95 0.79 -10.42
N LEU A 45 -5.87 1.44 -9.96
CA LEU A 45 -4.90 2.06 -10.85
C LEU A 45 -4.15 1.02 -11.71
N ARG A 46 -3.79 -0.11 -11.12
CA ARG A 46 -3.13 -1.21 -11.84
C ARG A 46 -4.04 -1.80 -12.91
N CYS A 47 -5.29 -2.07 -12.58
CA CYS A 47 -6.25 -2.58 -13.57
C CYS A 47 -6.55 -1.53 -14.64
N PHE A 48 -6.65 -0.26 -14.27
CA PHE A 48 -6.77 0.84 -15.22
C PHE A 48 -5.56 0.89 -16.18
N GLU A 49 -4.33 0.75 -15.68
CA GLU A 49 -3.12 0.76 -16.50
C GLU A 49 -3.09 -0.36 -17.55
N LEU A 50 -3.59 -1.54 -17.17
CA LEU A 50 -3.67 -2.73 -18.02
C LEU A 50 -4.78 -2.65 -19.08
N PHE A 51 -5.95 -2.14 -18.71
CA PHE A 51 -7.16 -2.25 -19.55
C PHE A 51 -7.65 -0.95 -20.16
N ALA A 52 -7.24 0.22 -19.65
CA ALA A 52 -7.69 1.48 -20.22
C ALA A 52 -7.12 1.70 -21.62
N SER A 53 -7.87 2.44 -22.44
CA SER A 53 -7.45 2.80 -23.79
C SER A 53 -6.08 3.45 -23.79
N LYS A 54 -5.31 3.18 -24.84
CA LYS A 54 -4.09 3.92 -25.14
C LYS A 54 -4.38 5.20 -25.95
N GLN A 55 -5.61 5.37 -26.44
CA GLN A 55 -6.04 6.59 -27.12
C GLN A 55 -6.48 7.65 -26.10
N SER A 56 -5.97 8.88 -26.21
CA SER A 56 -6.12 9.93 -25.20
C SER A 56 -7.58 10.24 -24.83
N THR A 57 -8.49 10.42 -25.79
CA THR A 57 -9.89 10.77 -25.51
C THR A 57 -10.64 9.65 -24.82
N ASP A 58 -10.47 8.41 -25.28
CA ASP A 58 -11.07 7.24 -24.65
C ASP A 58 -10.46 6.97 -23.27
N ARG A 59 -9.15 7.20 -23.11
CA ARG A 59 -8.47 7.02 -21.82
C ARG A 59 -8.99 7.99 -20.77
N ALA A 60 -9.21 9.26 -21.15
CA ALA A 60 -9.80 10.24 -20.25
C ALA A 60 -11.23 9.85 -19.83
N ARG A 61 -12.02 9.31 -20.77
CA ARG A 61 -13.35 8.74 -20.45
C ARG A 61 -13.23 7.55 -19.50
N ASP A 62 -12.38 6.57 -19.84
CA ASP A 62 -12.14 5.38 -19.01
C ASP A 62 -11.72 5.81 -17.59
N ALA A 63 -10.91 6.87 -17.45
CA ALA A 63 -10.48 7.37 -16.15
C ALA A 63 -11.64 8.00 -15.35
N ALA A 64 -12.46 8.82 -16.00
CA ALA A 64 -13.62 9.44 -15.38
C ALA A 64 -14.65 8.39 -14.91
N GLU A 65 -14.86 7.35 -15.71
CA GLU A 65 -15.81 6.28 -15.41
C GLU A 65 -15.26 5.33 -14.33
N TRP A 66 -14.07 4.76 -14.56
CA TRP A 66 -13.54 3.68 -13.72
C TRP A 66 -12.84 4.15 -12.44
N LEU A 67 -12.40 5.41 -12.35
CA LEU A 67 -11.74 5.95 -11.16
C LEU A 67 -12.59 6.99 -10.42
N GLY A 68 -13.64 7.52 -11.06
CA GLY A 68 -14.46 8.62 -10.57
C GLY A 68 -15.49 8.27 -9.50
N CYS A 69 -15.61 7.00 -9.10
CA CYS A 69 -16.53 6.53 -8.05
C CYS A 69 -17.98 7.02 -8.27
N SER A 70 -18.48 6.82 -9.50
CA SER A 70 -19.80 7.31 -9.93
C SER A 70 -20.70 6.17 -10.41
N GLU A 71 -21.96 6.49 -10.72
CA GLU A 71 -22.90 5.55 -11.35
C GLU A 71 -22.39 5.01 -12.71
N HIS A 72 -21.44 5.72 -13.35
CA HIS A 72 -20.82 5.30 -14.60
C HIS A 72 -19.67 4.32 -14.43
N TYR A 73 -19.33 3.89 -13.20
CA TYR A 73 -18.27 2.92 -12.94
C TYR A 73 -18.40 1.62 -13.74
N LEU A 74 -19.64 1.20 -13.99
CA LEU A 74 -19.98 0.02 -14.79
C LEU A 74 -20.53 0.38 -16.17
N HIS A 75 -20.08 1.49 -16.76
CA HIS A 75 -20.41 1.75 -18.17
C HIS A 75 -19.79 0.65 -19.05
N GLN A 76 -20.65 -0.10 -19.74
CA GLN A 76 -20.25 -1.29 -20.47
C GLN A 76 -19.52 -0.92 -21.77
N THR A 77 -18.25 -1.30 -21.82
CA THR A 77 -17.42 -1.33 -23.03
C THR A 77 -16.82 -2.73 -23.16
N GLU A 78 -16.20 -3.05 -24.30
CA GLU A 78 -15.45 -4.32 -24.46
C GLU A 78 -14.32 -4.50 -23.44
N ARG A 79 -13.83 -3.39 -22.83
CA ARG A 79 -12.73 -3.39 -21.86
C ARG A 79 -13.23 -3.42 -20.40
N THR A 80 -14.51 -3.14 -20.16
CA THR A 80 -15.05 -3.01 -18.79
C THR A 80 -15.10 -4.36 -18.06
N PRO A 81 -15.59 -5.48 -18.65
CA PRO A 81 -15.59 -6.78 -17.96
C PRO A 81 -14.20 -7.24 -17.47
N PRO A 82 -13.13 -7.27 -18.30
CA PRO A 82 -11.81 -7.67 -17.81
C PRO A 82 -11.24 -6.69 -16.77
N PHE A 83 -11.52 -5.38 -16.91
CA PHE A 83 -11.16 -4.38 -15.89
C PHE A 83 -11.81 -4.69 -14.54
N VAL A 84 -13.14 -4.93 -14.53
CA VAL A 84 -13.91 -5.23 -13.31
C VAL A 84 -13.38 -6.51 -12.67
N ARG A 85 -13.19 -7.60 -13.44
CA ARG A 85 -12.59 -8.83 -12.92
C ARG A 85 -11.24 -8.57 -12.24
N CYS A 86 -10.36 -7.80 -12.90
CA CYS A 86 -9.06 -7.46 -12.35
C CYS A 86 -9.19 -6.73 -11.00
N VAL A 87 -10.06 -5.72 -10.92
CA VAL A 87 -10.28 -4.95 -9.69
C VAL A 87 -10.81 -5.86 -8.59
N LEU A 88 -11.88 -6.62 -8.85
CA LEU A 88 -12.49 -7.47 -7.82
C LEU A 88 -11.56 -8.56 -7.31
N THR A 89 -10.70 -9.10 -8.18
CA THR A 89 -9.68 -10.07 -7.78
C THR A 89 -8.63 -9.43 -6.88
N ARG A 90 -8.12 -8.24 -7.24
CA ARG A 90 -7.13 -7.51 -6.43
C ARG A 90 -7.70 -6.98 -5.12
N LEU A 91 -9.00 -6.64 -5.10
CA LEU A 91 -9.74 -6.30 -3.89
C LEU A 91 -10.10 -7.53 -3.04
N ARG A 92 -9.75 -8.75 -3.49
CA ARG A 92 -10.13 -10.03 -2.87
C ARG A 92 -11.63 -10.19 -2.68
N PHE A 93 -12.43 -9.41 -3.41
CA PHE A 93 -13.88 -9.50 -3.44
C PHE A 93 -14.35 -10.65 -4.34
N TYR A 94 -13.59 -10.95 -5.39
CA TYR A 94 -13.76 -12.17 -6.18
C TYR A 94 -12.57 -13.10 -5.95
N ASP A 95 -12.85 -14.33 -5.55
CA ASP A 95 -11.87 -15.40 -5.43
C ASP A 95 -11.85 -16.19 -6.74
N ALA A 96 -10.78 -16.01 -7.53
CA ALA A 96 -10.62 -16.69 -8.80
C ALA A 96 -10.34 -18.20 -8.66
N GLN A 97 -9.85 -18.68 -7.52
CA GLN A 97 -9.61 -20.11 -7.31
C GLN A 97 -10.91 -20.85 -7.00
N ASN A 98 -11.78 -20.23 -6.19
CA ASN A 98 -13.08 -20.77 -5.82
C ASN A 98 -14.22 -20.36 -6.77
N GLU A 99 -13.93 -19.44 -7.68
CA GLU A 99 -14.84 -18.83 -8.67
C GLU A 99 -16.11 -18.24 -8.03
N ARG A 100 -15.95 -17.52 -6.93
CA ARG A 100 -17.06 -16.96 -6.13
C ARG A 100 -16.71 -15.59 -5.56
N PHE A 101 -17.73 -14.80 -5.23
CA PHE A 101 -17.53 -13.62 -4.41
C PHE A 101 -17.23 -14.00 -2.95
N ASN A 102 -16.31 -13.26 -2.34
CA ASN A 102 -15.84 -13.49 -0.99
C ASN A 102 -16.51 -12.51 -0.02
N VAL A 103 -17.47 -12.99 0.77
CA VAL A 103 -18.15 -12.16 1.77
C VAL A 103 -17.28 -11.81 2.97
N SER A 104 -16.19 -12.56 3.23
CA SER A 104 -15.34 -12.31 4.39
C SER A 104 -14.65 -10.95 4.29
N VAL A 105 -14.28 -10.52 3.08
CA VAL A 105 -13.61 -9.21 2.88
C VAL A 105 -14.55 -8.05 3.23
N ILE A 106 -15.86 -8.19 3.00
CA ILE A 106 -16.87 -7.18 3.37
C ILE A 106 -16.86 -6.99 4.90
N ALA A 107 -16.95 -8.09 5.63
CA ALA A 107 -16.96 -8.09 7.10
C ALA A 107 -15.64 -7.58 7.68
N SER A 108 -14.50 -8.01 7.13
CA SER A 108 -13.18 -7.58 7.59
C SER A 108 -12.94 -6.09 7.30
N GLN A 109 -13.30 -5.58 6.11
CA GLN A 109 -13.23 -4.15 5.80
C GLN A 109 -14.08 -3.32 6.75
N TYR A 110 -15.35 -3.69 6.96
CA TYR A 110 -16.21 -2.97 7.89
C TYR A 110 -15.65 -3.01 9.32
N GLY A 111 -15.23 -4.19 9.79
CA GLY A 111 -14.68 -4.36 11.12
C GLY A 111 -13.50 -3.43 11.43
N VAL A 112 -12.62 -3.22 10.45
CA VAL A 112 -11.44 -2.33 10.57
C VAL A 112 -11.80 -0.86 10.38
N TYR A 113 -12.67 -0.52 9.42
CA TYR A 113 -12.88 0.86 8.97
C TYR A 113 -14.21 1.52 9.38
N LYS A 114 -15.09 0.81 10.10
CA LYS A 114 -16.42 1.33 10.53
C LYS A 114 -16.39 2.68 11.25
N ARG A 115 -15.25 3.09 11.82
CA ARG A 115 -15.10 4.40 12.47
C ARG A 115 -15.20 5.57 11.50
N TRP A 116 -14.81 5.37 10.24
CA TRP A 116 -14.76 6.43 9.20
C TRP A 116 -15.83 6.27 8.11
N ILE A 117 -16.43 5.09 8.03
CA ILE A 117 -17.52 4.72 7.14
C ILE A 117 -18.86 5.18 7.75
N THR A 118 -19.81 5.61 6.91
CA THR A 118 -21.14 6.08 7.37
C THR A 118 -22.22 5.01 7.31
N LEU A 119 -21.89 3.84 6.75
CA LEU A 119 -22.81 2.71 6.63
C LEU A 119 -23.20 2.13 7.99
N ASP A 120 -24.48 1.83 8.15
CA ASP A 120 -24.96 1.08 9.31
C ASP A 120 -24.81 -0.44 9.13
N MET A 121 -25.09 -1.19 10.20
CA MET A 121 -24.98 -2.65 10.19
C MET A 121 -26.00 -3.30 9.25
N GLU A 122 -27.17 -2.68 9.04
CA GLU A 122 -28.23 -3.22 8.18
C GLU A 122 -27.82 -3.17 6.71
N GLU A 123 -27.22 -2.05 6.27
CA GLU A 123 -26.63 -1.91 4.93
C GLU A 123 -25.54 -2.97 4.68
N ILE A 124 -24.68 -3.22 5.67
CA ILE A 124 -23.60 -4.20 5.57
C ILE A 124 -24.15 -5.64 5.52
N GLU A 125 -25.09 -5.98 6.39
CA GLU A 125 -25.73 -7.30 6.41
C GLU A 125 -26.49 -7.56 5.10
N SER A 126 -27.17 -6.55 4.57
CA SER A 126 -27.84 -6.61 3.27
C SER A 126 -26.85 -6.94 2.16
N PHE A 127 -25.71 -6.22 2.10
CA PHE A 127 -24.69 -6.46 1.08
C PHE A 127 -24.04 -7.84 1.20
N ILE A 128 -23.76 -8.31 2.42
CA ILE A 128 -23.25 -9.66 2.68
C ILE A 128 -24.26 -10.72 2.20
N ASN A 129 -25.54 -10.54 2.56
CA ASN A 129 -26.59 -11.49 2.23
C ASN A 129 -26.77 -11.61 0.71
N ASP A 130 -26.85 -10.49 -0.02
CA ASP A 130 -26.99 -10.52 -1.47
C ASP A 130 -25.76 -11.10 -2.16
N THR A 131 -24.57 -10.76 -1.69
CA THR A 131 -23.31 -11.34 -2.19
C THR A 131 -23.25 -12.86 -1.96
N SER A 132 -23.71 -13.34 -0.80
CA SER A 132 -23.70 -14.78 -0.46
C SER A 132 -24.66 -15.63 -1.30
N ARG A 133 -25.68 -15.00 -1.91
CA ARG A 133 -26.65 -15.67 -2.78
C ARG A 133 -26.14 -15.85 -4.20
N VAL A 134 -25.09 -15.15 -4.59
CA VAL A 134 -24.48 -15.34 -5.89
C VAL A 134 -23.81 -16.71 -5.93
N GLU A 135 -24.27 -17.55 -6.85
CA GLU A 135 -23.73 -18.89 -7.03
C GLU A 135 -22.30 -18.86 -7.61
N LYS A 136 -21.71 -20.04 -7.76
CA LYS A 136 -20.42 -20.19 -8.42
C LYS A 136 -20.50 -19.63 -9.85
N LEU A 137 -19.51 -18.83 -10.23
CA LEU A 137 -19.43 -18.20 -11.54
C LEU A 137 -18.50 -19.00 -12.46
N ASP A 138 -18.68 -18.84 -13.78
CA ASP A 138 -17.72 -19.33 -14.76
C ASP A 138 -16.51 -18.40 -14.78
N GLY A 139 -15.45 -18.78 -14.04
CA GLY A 139 -14.23 -17.96 -13.90
C GLY A 139 -13.42 -17.83 -15.20
N SER A 140 -13.78 -18.55 -16.26
CA SER A 140 -13.14 -18.40 -17.57
C SER A 140 -13.69 -17.22 -18.38
N ARG A 141 -14.83 -16.65 -18.00
CA ARG A 141 -15.54 -15.60 -18.74
C ARG A 141 -15.66 -14.31 -17.93
N ASP A 142 -15.03 -13.25 -18.42
CA ASP A 142 -15.06 -11.94 -17.74
C ASP A 142 -16.48 -11.38 -17.67
N GLU A 143 -17.33 -11.65 -18.67
CA GLU A 143 -18.73 -11.22 -18.69
C GLU A 143 -19.55 -11.86 -17.58
N ALA A 144 -19.30 -13.14 -17.24
CA ALA A 144 -20.05 -13.82 -16.19
C ALA A 144 -19.79 -13.18 -14.81
N ILE A 145 -18.55 -12.74 -14.57
CA ILE A 145 -18.16 -12.04 -13.35
C ILE A 145 -18.73 -10.62 -13.35
N TYR A 146 -18.62 -9.93 -14.48
CA TYR A 146 -19.15 -8.58 -14.66
C TYR A 146 -20.66 -8.51 -14.44
N ASP A 147 -21.45 -9.37 -15.10
CA ASP A 147 -22.92 -9.36 -15.01
C ASP A 147 -23.39 -9.63 -13.58
N ALA A 148 -22.77 -10.60 -12.91
CA ALA A 148 -23.07 -10.91 -11.52
C ALA A 148 -22.70 -9.76 -10.57
N PHE A 149 -21.55 -9.13 -10.78
CA PHE A 149 -21.13 -7.99 -9.98
C PHE A 149 -22.00 -6.76 -10.24
N ALA A 150 -22.40 -6.52 -11.49
CA ALA A 150 -23.20 -5.36 -11.86
C ALA A 150 -24.55 -5.33 -11.13
N ALA A 151 -25.19 -6.49 -10.99
CA ALA A 151 -26.40 -6.63 -10.20
C ALA A 151 -26.18 -6.25 -8.72
N LEU A 152 -25.11 -6.76 -8.10
CA LEU A 152 -24.75 -6.40 -6.72
C LEU A 152 -24.43 -4.91 -6.58
N PHE A 153 -23.60 -4.39 -7.47
CA PHE A 153 -23.15 -3.00 -7.44
C PHE A 153 -24.31 -2.02 -7.61
N HIS A 154 -25.31 -2.34 -8.45
CA HIS A 154 -26.46 -1.45 -8.61
C HIS A 154 -27.24 -1.25 -7.30
N SER A 155 -27.33 -2.30 -6.48
CA SER A 155 -27.98 -2.24 -5.17
C SER A 155 -27.08 -1.73 -4.05
N HIS A 156 -25.75 -1.87 -4.18
CA HIS A 156 -24.79 -1.69 -3.09
C HIS A 156 -23.60 -0.77 -3.45
N SER A 157 -23.71 0.09 -4.46
CA SER A 157 -22.60 0.92 -4.96
C SER A 157 -22.01 1.85 -3.90
N ASN A 158 -22.86 2.51 -3.11
CA ASN A 158 -22.43 3.33 -1.97
C ASN A 158 -21.65 2.49 -0.95
N ALA A 159 -22.19 1.32 -0.58
CA ALA A 159 -21.54 0.42 0.35
C ALA A 159 -20.18 -0.05 -0.17
N PHE A 160 -20.11 -0.42 -1.45
CA PHE A 160 -18.90 -0.84 -2.13
C PHE A 160 -17.81 0.24 -2.08
N PHE A 161 -18.12 1.48 -2.50
CA PHE A 161 -17.10 2.54 -2.51
C PHE A 161 -16.64 2.95 -1.12
N GLN A 162 -17.51 2.94 -0.12
CA GLN A 162 -17.09 3.23 1.26
C GLN A 162 -16.24 2.10 1.85
N LEU A 163 -16.63 0.83 1.69
CA LEU A 163 -15.88 -0.33 2.22
C LEU A 163 -14.52 -0.52 1.58
N PHE A 164 -14.40 -0.22 0.29
CA PHE A 164 -13.12 -0.27 -0.43
C PHE A 164 -12.42 1.08 -0.47
N LEU A 165 -12.78 2.02 0.44
CA LEU A 165 -12.03 3.24 0.72
C LEU A 165 -11.79 4.09 -0.53
N ARG A 166 -12.80 4.13 -1.41
CA ARG A 166 -12.82 4.94 -2.64
C ARG A 166 -13.74 6.14 -2.51
N ASP A 167 -14.66 6.10 -1.55
CA ASP A 167 -15.47 7.26 -1.19
C ASP A 167 -14.61 8.39 -0.62
N THR A 168 -14.80 9.59 -1.15
CA THR A 168 -13.97 10.76 -0.82
C THR A 168 -14.23 11.28 0.59
N SER A 169 -15.44 11.12 1.11
CA SER A 169 -15.79 11.55 2.47
C SER A 169 -15.18 10.61 3.51
N VAL A 170 -15.20 9.30 3.25
CA VAL A 170 -14.50 8.30 4.10
C VAL A 170 -13.00 8.58 4.12
N LEU A 171 -12.37 8.77 2.96
CA LEU A 171 -10.94 9.09 2.88
C LEU A 171 -10.60 10.40 3.60
N GLN A 172 -11.42 11.43 3.45
CA GLN A 172 -11.23 12.70 4.14
C GLN A 172 -11.30 12.52 5.68
N ASN A 173 -12.29 11.78 6.17
CA ASN A 173 -12.41 11.45 7.59
C ASN A 173 -11.16 10.72 8.12
N MET A 174 -10.60 9.80 7.33
CA MET A 174 -9.34 9.12 7.67
C MET A 174 -8.15 10.09 7.66
N TYR A 175 -8.11 11.03 6.72
CA TYR A 175 -7.02 12.00 6.66
C TYR A 175 -7.02 13.00 7.81
N ASP A 176 -8.20 13.36 8.31
CA ASP A 176 -8.36 14.27 9.45
C ASP A 176 -8.13 13.59 10.81
N ASP A 177 -8.19 12.26 10.85
CA ASP A 177 -7.90 11.48 12.04
C ASP A 177 -6.40 11.37 12.31
N LYS A 178 -5.93 12.18 13.27
CA LYS A 178 -4.52 12.22 13.69
C LYS A 178 -4.05 10.96 14.45
N THR A 179 -4.96 10.04 14.78
CA THR A 179 -4.63 8.81 15.51
C THR A 179 -4.14 7.68 14.60
N ILE A 180 -4.29 7.84 13.28
CA ILE A 180 -3.86 6.84 12.29
C ILE A 180 -2.80 7.42 11.36
N SER A 181 -1.96 6.53 10.83
CA SER A 181 -1.02 6.86 9.76
C SER A 181 -1.58 6.32 8.44
N VAL A 182 -1.93 7.24 7.54
CA VAL A 182 -2.41 6.93 6.19
C VAL A 182 -1.64 7.81 5.23
N ARG A 183 -1.16 7.23 4.13
CA ARG A 183 -0.46 7.98 3.09
C ARG A 183 -1.38 9.05 2.53
N LYS A 184 -0.90 10.28 2.51
CA LYS A 184 -1.69 11.44 2.06
C LYS A 184 -1.70 11.52 0.53
N PRO A 185 -2.69 12.21 -0.07
CA PRO A 185 -2.65 12.53 -1.49
C PRO A 185 -1.34 13.23 -1.86
N ASN A 186 -0.78 12.89 -3.01
CA ASN A 186 0.50 13.41 -3.54
C ASN A 186 1.76 13.11 -2.71
N GLN A 187 1.67 12.30 -1.66
CA GLN A 187 2.82 11.81 -0.91
C GLN A 187 3.37 10.55 -1.57
N THR A 188 4.68 10.46 -1.81
CA THR A 188 5.27 9.22 -2.35
C THR A 188 5.21 8.10 -1.30
N MET A 189 5.18 6.85 -1.76
CA MET A 189 5.22 5.69 -0.86
C MET A 189 6.51 5.66 -0.03
N VAL A 190 7.64 6.03 -0.65
CA VAL A 190 8.93 6.12 0.05
C VAL A 190 8.86 7.16 1.16
N GLN A 191 8.37 8.36 0.88
CA GLN A 191 8.18 9.40 1.90
C GLN A 191 7.27 8.94 3.04
N PHE A 192 6.17 8.26 2.72
CA PHE A 192 5.27 7.71 3.74
C PHE A 192 5.99 6.72 4.67
N CYS A 193 6.76 5.79 4.08
CA CYS A 193 7.55 4.83 4.84
C CYS A 193 8.71 5.46 5.60
N GLU A 194 9.29 6.55 5.08
CA GLU A 194 10.37 7.30 5.75
C GLU A 194 9.85 7.97 7.03
N LEU A 195 8.65 8.57 6.98
CA LEU A 195 8.04 9.19 8.16
C LEU A 195 7.73 8.19 9.29
N GLN A 196 7.71 6.89 9.00
CA GLN A 196 7.52 5.83 9.99
C GLN A 196 8.83 5.21 10.49
N MET A 197 9.99 5.73 10.04
CA MET A 197 11.28 5.23 10.49
C MET A 197 11.51 5.49 11.98
N SER A 198 12.33 4.65 12.61
CA SER A 198 12.84 4.96 13.95
C SER A 198 13.80 6.15 13.88
N VAL A 199 13.95 6.87 15.01
CA VAL A 199 14.91 7.97 15.15
C VAL A 199 16.33 7.52 14.77
N GLU A 200 16.71 6.29 15.14
CA GLU A 200 18.01 5.70 14.80
C GLU A 200 18.21 5.55 13.29
N LEU A 201 17.20 5.07 12.56
CA LEU A 201 17.34 4.90 11.11
C LEU A 201 17.25 6.25 10.38
N TRP A 202 16.49 7.21 10.93
CA TRP A 202 16.35 8.56 10.36
C TRP A 202 17.69 9.31 10.27
N THR A 203 18.64 9.06 11.17
CA THR A 203 19.98 9.70 11.07
C THR A 203 20.74 9.29 9.82
N ASP A 204 20.41 8.13 9.25
CA ASP A 204 21.05 7.58 8.06
C ASP A 204 20.25 7.90 6.78
N ILE A 205 19.17 8.70 6.86
CA ILE A 205 18.26 8.95 5.73
C ILE A 205 18.98 9.37 4.45
N CYS A 206 20.03 10.19 4.55
CA CYS A 206 20.80 10.62 3.38
C CYS A 206 21.62 9.52 2.74
N LEU A 207 22.13 8.57 3.52
CA LEU A 207 22.80 7.40 2.99
C LEU A 207 21.77 6.50 2.31
N LEU A 208 20.60 6.31 2.93
CA LEU A 208 19.53 5.50 2.38
C LEU A 208 19.01 6.02 1.03
N ARG A 209 18.80 7.34 0.89
CA ARG A 209 18.33 7.95 -0.37
C ARG A 209 19.36 7.91 -1.49
N VAL A 210 20.65 7.70 -1.20
CA VAL A 210 21.67 7.40 -2.21
C VAL A 210 21.95 5.90 -2.38
N TYR A 211 21.05 5.06 -1.87
CA TYR A 211 21.09 3.60 -1.94
C TYR A 211 22.26 2.95 -1.17
N GLU A 212 22.77 3.62 -0.13
CA GLU A 212 23.78 3.09 0.78
C GLU A 212 23.14 2.49 2.03
N ILE A 213 23.26 1.16 2.18
CA ILE A 213 22.73 0.43 3.33
C ILE A 213 23.87 0.26 4.35
N SER A 214 23.99 1.22 5.26
CA SER A 214 25.04 1.27 6.30
C SER A 214 24.87 0.18 7.36
N ASN A 215 23.62 -0.11 7.79
CA ASN A 215 23.33 -1.00 8.91
C ASN A 215 22.14 -1.95 8.64
N HIS A 216 22.30 -3.24 8.96
CA HIS A 216 21.28 -4.28 8.79
C HIS A 216 20.42 -4.45 10.05
N THR A 217 19.86 -3.34 10.52
CA THR A 217 19.01 -3.33 11.71
C THR A 217 17.60 -3.84 11.39
N GLN A 218 16.88 -4.26 12.43
CA GLN A 218 15.46 -4.56 12.31
C GLN A 218 14.65 -3.34 11.83
N ALA A 219 15.10 -2.12 12.13
CA ALA A 219 14.48 -0.91 11.62
C ALA A 219 14.60 -0.81 10.09
N MET A 220 15.78 -1.11 9.53
CA MET A 220 15.99 -1.14 8.08
C MET A 220 15.16 -2.22 7.39
N GLU A 221 15.10 -3.43 7.98
CA GLU A 221 14.23 -4.52 7.49
C GLU A 221 12.75 -4.09 7.41
N ARG A 222 12.25 -3.39 8.43
CA ARG A 222 10.87 -2.87 8.46
C ARG A 222 10.64 -1.77 7.44
N HIS A 223 11.58 -0.83 7.31
CA HIS A 223 11.46 0.28 6.36
C HIS A 223 11.42 -0.22 4.91
N ILE A 224 12.34 -1.09 4.50
CA ILE A 224 12.32 -1.69 3.16
C ILE A 224 11.05 -2.51 2.94
N THR A 225 10.55 -3.20 3.96
CA THR A 225 9.28 -3.94 3.85
C THR A 225 8.09 -3.03 3.66
N CYS A 226 8.06 -1.86 4.32
CA CYS A 226 7.03 -0.87 4.09
C CYS A 226 7.00 -0.46 2.60
N ILE A 227 8.17 -0.13 2.04
CA ILE A 227 8.26 0.27 0.63
C ILE A 227 7.87 -0.88 -0.30
N PHE A 228 8.38 -2.10 -0.05
CA PHE A 228 8.09 -3.26 -0.88
C PHE A 228 6.60 -3.63 -0.88
N ARG A 229 5.92 -3.50 0.27
CA ARG A 229 4.46 -3.67 0.34
C ARG A 229 3.74 -2.58 -0.43
N GLY A 230 4.12 -1.32 -0.23
CA GLY A 230 3.49 -0.20 -0.92
C GLY A 230 3.75 -0.16 -2.43
N PHE A 231 4.83 -0.78 -2.89
CA PHE A 231 5.10 -1.01 -4.31
C PHE A 231 4.54 -2.33 -4.83
N HIS A 232 3.88 -3.13 -3.97
CA HIS A 232 3.38 -4.46 -4.32
C HIS A 232 4.46 -5.37 -4.92
N TYR A 233 5.73 -5.15 -4.56
CA TYR A 233 6.82 -6.11 -4.79
C TYR A 233 6.70 -7.33 -3.88
N LEU A 234 5.81 -7.24 -2.90
CA LEU A 234 5.32 -8.36 -2.12
C LEU A 234 3.86 -8.60 -2.48
N ASP A 235 3.50 -9.86 -2.72
CA ASP A 235 2.11 -10.26 -2.86
C ASP A 235 1.36 -10.24 -1.52
N ALA A 236 0.07 -10.60 -1.57
CA ALA A 236 -0.83 -10.68 -0.42
C ALA A 236 -0.30 -11.57 0.72
N ASP A 237 0.43 -12.63 0.38
CA ASP A 237 0.98 -13.61 1.32
C ASP A 237 2.41 -13.25 1.76
N GLY A 238 2.96 -12.17 1.20
CA GLY A 238 4.29 -11.64 1.50
C GLY A 238 5.41 -12.34 0.74
N PHE A 239 5.14 -13.05 -0.35
CA PHE A 239 6.15 -13.54 -1.28
C PHE A 239 6.57 -12.46 -2.28
N ILE A 240 7.75 -12.59 -2.88
CA ILE A 240 8.23 -11.62 -3.87
C ILE A 240 7.40 -11.74 -5.15
N ASP A 241 6.79 -10.65 -5.59
CA ASP A 241 6.11 -10.56 -6.88
C ASP A 241 7.11 -10.09 -7.96
N VAL A 242 7.64 -11.06 -8.70
CA VAL A 242 8.59 -10.81 -9.79
C VAL A 242 7.97 -10.00 -10.93
N ASN A 243 6.66 -10.16 -11.18
CA ASN A 243 5.99 -9.47 -12.27
C ASN A 243 5.85 -7.98 -11.97
N GLU A 244 5.49 -7.62 -10.74
CA GLU A 244 5.39 -6.21 -10.33
C GLU A 244 6.75 -5.50 -10.35
N ILE A 245 7.84 -6.19 -10.00
CA ILE A 245 9.20 -5.64 -10.13
C ILE A 245 9.55 -5.47 -11.61
N THR A 246 9.36 -6.52 -12.41
CA THR A 246 9.64 -6.52 -13.85
C THR A 246 8.91 -5.39 -14.57
N PHE A 247 7.65 -5.15 -14.21
CA PHE A 247 6.84 -4.08 -14.76
C PHE A 247 7.47 -2.70 -14.60
N ASP A 248 8.15 -2.43 -13.48
CA ASP A 248 8.81 -1.14 -13.27
C ASP A 248 10.07 -0.97 -14.12
N TYR A 249 10.76 -2.06 -14.46
CA TYR A 249 11.85 -2.04 -15.44
C TYR A 249 11.33 -1.80 -16.87
N GLU A 250 10.16 -2.34 -17.24
CA GLU A 250 9.52 -2.05 -18.53
C GLU A 250 9.23 -0.56 -18.68
N HIS A 251 8.77 0.08 -17.61
CA HIS A 251 8.43 1.51 -17.59
C HIS A 251 9.62 2.42 -17.87
N THR A 252 10.83 1.97 -17.57
CA THR A 252 12.07 2.71 -17.82
C THR A 252 12.78 2.25 -19.10
N GLY A 253 12.24 1.26 -19.81
CA GLY A 253 12.87 0.65 -20.97
C GLY A 253 14.14 -0.13 -20.63
N SER A 254 14.35 -0.46 -19.36
CA SER A 254 15.54 -1.16 -18.87
C SER A 254 15.36 -2.68 -18.77
N LEU A 255 14.16 -3.19 -19.08
CA LEU A 255 13.91 -4.63 -19.06
C LEU A 255 14.59 -5.35 -20.22
N SER A 256 15.48 -6.28 -19.89
CA SER A 256 16.07 -7.27 -20.80
C SER A 256 15.87 -8.69 -20.26
N GLU A 257 16.19 -9.72 -21.04
CA GLU A 257 16.18 -11.10 -20.53
C GLU A 257 17.20 -11.30 -19.40
N ASP A 258 18.40 -10.72 -19.50
CA ASP A 258 19.40 -10.77 -18.43
C ASP A 258 18.88 -10.12 -17.13
N THR A 259 18.15 -9.01 -17.27
CA THR A 259 17.53 -8.31 -16.15
C THR A 259 16.41 -9.15 -15.52
N LYS A 260 15.56 -9.81 -16.32
CA LYS A 260 14.53 -10.74 -15.82
C LYS A 260 15.15 -11.90 -15.04
N ASP A 261 16.19 -12.51 -15.60
CA ASP A 261 16.90 -13.62 -14.97
C ASP A 261 17.53 -13.18 -13.63
N ASN A 262 18.11 -11.99 -13.58
CA ASN A 262 18.64 -11.41 -12.35
C ASN A 262 17.53 -11.17 -11.29
N ILE A 263 16.39 -10.59 -11.67
CA ILE A 263 15.25 -10.40 -10.77
C ILE A 263 14.76 -11.75 -10.23
N GLN A 264 14.60 -12.75 -11.09
CA GLN A 264 14.16 -14.09 -10.70
C GLN A 264 15.16 -14.79 -9.77
N GLN A 265 16.45 -14.65 -10.04
CA GLN A 265 17.52 -15.18 -9.19
C GLN A 265 17.50 -14.50 -7.82
N CYS A 266 17.36 -13.17 -7.78
CA CYS A 266 17.24 -12.41 -6.55
C CYS A 266 16.01 -12.83 -5.74
N ALA A 267 14.85 -13.02 -6.39
CA ALA A 267 13.63 -13.48 -5.74
C ALA A 267 13.81 -14.89 -5.14
N THR A 268 14.42 -15.80 -5.89
CA THR A 268 14.70 -17.18 -5.45
C THR A 268 15.62 -17.20 -4.23
N ASN A 269 16.70 -16.41 -4.26
CA ASN A 269 17.64 -16.33 -3.15
C ASN A 269 17.03 -15.69 -1.91
N SER A 270 16.25 -14.63 -2.09
CA SER A 270 15.61 -13.88 -1.00
C SER A 270 14.48 -14.66 -0.34
N SER A 271 13.80 -15.53 -1.10
CA SER A 271 12.73 -16.39 -0.56
C SER A 271 13.21 -17.40 0.47
N ARG A 272 14.54 -17.64 0.56
CA ARG A 272 15.14 -18.47 1.63
C ARG A 272 14.99 -17.84 3.02
N TYR A 273 14.76 -16.54 3.11
CA TYR A 273 14.51 -15.85 4.36
C TYR A 273 13.04 -15.99 4.75
N TYR A 274 12.79 -16.64 5.88
CA TYR A 274 11.43 -16.88 6.36
C TYR A 274 10.71 -15.59 6.82
N PRO A 275 11.32 -14.72 7.64
CA PRO A 275 10.65 -13.47 8.01
C PRO A 275 10.54 -12.54 6.80
N ILE A 276 9.31 -12.06 6.50
CA ILE A 276 9.06 -11.08 5.44
C ILE A 276 10.04 -9.90 5.54
N PRO A 277 10.33 -9.31 6.71
CA PRO A 277 11.27 -8.20 6.80
C PRO A 277 12.68 -8.49 6.27
N LYS A 278 13.17 -9.70 6.53
CA LYS A 278 14.49 -10.15 6.04
C LYS A 278 14.45 -10.45 4.55
N ARG A 279 13.35 -11.03 4.07
CA ARG A 279 13.12 -11.32 2.64
C ARG A 279 13.14 -10.04 1.80
N SER A 280 12.39 -9.01 2.21
CA SER A 280 12.34 -7.72 1.50
C SER A 280 13.72 -7.08 1.41
N LEU A 281 14.43 -7.02 2.54
CA LEU A 281 15.78 -6.44 2.58
C LEU A 281 16.78 -7.25 1.75
N ALA A 282 16.70 -8.59 1.77
CA ALA A 282 17.53 -9.44 0.93
C ALA A 282 17.28 -9.21 -0.57
N MET A 283 16.01 -9.05 -0.96
CA MET A 283 15.63 -8.77 -2.35
C MET A 283 16.15 -7.41 -2.80
N TYR A 284 15.88 -6.36 -2.01
CA TYR A 284 16.37 -5.00 -2.28
C TYR A 284 17.89 -4.96 -2.44
N ARG A 285 18.62 -5.63 -1.54
CA ARG A 285 20.09 -5.72 -1.62
C ARG A 285 20.55 -6.43 -2.88
N CYS A 286 19.94 -7.55 -3.22
CA CYS A 286 20.33 -8.32 -4.39
C CYS A 286 20.19 -7.48 -5.67
N LEU A 287 19.07 -6.76 -5.82
CA LEU A 287 18.85 -5.83 -6.94
C LEU A 287 19.84 -4.64 -6.96
N LEU A 288 20.37 -4.25 -5.80
CA LEU A 288 21.40 -3.21 -5.69
C LEU A 288 22.83 -3.69 -5.95
N THR A 289 23.03 -4.94 -6.33
CA THR A 289 24.34 -5.50 -6.64
C THR A 289 24.49 -5.90 -8.10
N GLY A 290 25.72 -5.95 -8.60
CA GLY A 290 26.01 -6.42 -9.95
C GLY A 290 25.85 -5.36 -11.05
N SER A 291 25.74 -5.80 -12.30
CA SER A 291 25.63 -4.96 -13.49
C SER A 291 24.29 -4.23 -13.60
N GLU A 292 23.22 -4.83 -13.09
CA GLU A 292 21.84 -4.32 -13.21
C GLU A 292 21.49 -3.25 -12.17
N ARG A 293 22.44 -2.88 -11.30
CA ARG A 293 22.20 -1.95 -10.18
C ARG A 293 21.63 -0.60 -10.64
N GLU A 294 22.16 -0.03 -11.72
CA GLU A 294 21.71 1.29 -12.19
C GLU A 294 20.32 1.21 -12.83
N ALA A 295 20.00 0.12 -13.52
CA ALA A 295 18.66 -0.15 -14.04
C ALA A 295 17.64 -0.28 -12.88
N PHE A 296 18.02 -0.97 -11.80
CA PHE A 296 17.18 -1.05 -10.60
C PHE A 296 16.89 0.33 -10.01
N LYS A 297 17.92 1.16 -9.82
CA LYS A 297 17.75 2.51 -9.25
C LYS A 297 16.83 3.36 -10.12
N GLU A 298 16.97 3.30 -11.44
CA GLU A 298 16.11 4.05 -12.36
C GLU A 298 14.65 3.59 -12.29
N ALA A 299 14.41 2.28 -12.30
CA ALA A 299 13.06 1.72 -12.15
C ALA A 299 12.44 2.08 -10.79
N PHE A 300 13.23 2.00 -9.72
CA PHE A 300 12.78 2.28 -8.35
C PHE A 300 12.50 3.78 -8.12
N ASP A 301 13.37 4.66 -8.61
CA ASP A 301 13.19 6.12 -8.61
C ASP A 301 11.91 6.48 -9.36
N PHE A 302 11.70 5.93 -10.56
CA PHE A 302 10.50 6.23 -11.33
C PHE A 302 9.24 5.68 -10.63
N ARG A 303 9.34 4.52 -9.96
CA ARG A 303 8.23 3.99 -9.15
C ARG A 303 7.90 4.89 -7.96
N GLU A 304 8.89 5.48 -7.29
CA GLU A 304 8.67 6.49 -6.25
C GLU A 304 7.88 7.69 -6.80
N ILE A 305 8.31 8.26 -7.93
CA ILE A 305 7.63 9.40 -8.56
C ILE A 305 6.18 9.08 -8.92
N ARG A 306 5.94 7.93 -9.59
CA ARG A 306 4.57 7.50 -9.94
C ARG A 306 3.70 7.24 -8.72
N SER A 307 4.28 6.78 -7.61
CA SER A 307 3.51 6.58 -6.37
C SER A 307 2.99 7.89 -5.78
N GLY A 308 3.73 8.99 -5.95
CA GLY A 308 3.31 10.32 -5.51
C GLY A 308 2.47 11.08 -6.54
N ASN A 309 2.43 10.66 -7.81
CA ASN A 309 1.68 11.34 -8.85
C ASN A 309 0.95 10.34 -9.76
N GLN A 310 -0.34 10.15 -9.51
CA GLN A 310 -1.19 9.21 -10.25
C GLN A 310 -1.39 9.61 -11.71
N MET A 311 -1.10 10.86 -12.09
CA MET A 311 -1.22 11.32 -13.47
C MET A 311 -0.31 10.56 -14.43
N PHE A 312 0.84 10.06 -13.96
CA PHE A 312 1.68 9.18 -14.77
C PHE A 312 0.91 7.96 -15.27
N THR A 313 0.11 7.34 -14.40
CA THR A 313 -0.75 6.22 -14.76
C THR A 313 -1.99 6.69 -15.52
N ILE A 314 -2.69 7.73 -15.05
CA ILE A 314 -3.96 8.18 -15.64
C ILE A 314 -3.76 8.66 -17.09
N GLU A 315 -2.73 9.46 -17.35
CA GLU A 315 -2.43 10.01 -18.69
C GLU A 315 -1.47 9.15 -19.51
N ASN A 316 -0.92 8.07 -18.94
CA ASN A 316 0.11 7.22 -19.57
C ASN A 316 1.32 8.06 -19.99
N LEU A 317 1.83 8.87 -19.06
CA LEU A 317 2.98 9.74 -19.31
C LEU A 317 4.25 8.90 -19.47
N PRO A 318 5.13 9.24 -20.43
CA PRO A 318 6.36 8.49 -20.66
C PRO A 318 7.37 8.71 -19.53
N TYR A 319 8.30 7.77 -19.40
CA TYR A 319 9.49 7.96 -18.58
C TYR A 319 10.43 8.99 -19.21
N ASP A 320 10.82 10.00 -18.43
CA ASP A 320 11.92 10.91 -18.76
C ASP A 320 12.96 10.84 -17.63
N ARG A 321 14.17 10.37 -17.98
CA ARG A 321 15.26 10.15 -17.03
C ARG A 321 15.73 11.45 -16.38
N VAL A 322 15.74 12.56 -17.12
CA VAL A 322 16.22 13.85 -16.61
C VAL A 322 15.22 14.41 -15.61
N ASP A 323 13.94 14.40 -15.95
CA ASP A 323 12.87 14.91 -15.11
C ASP A 323 12.69 14.06 -13.84
N VAL A 324 12.76 12.74 -13.94
CA VAL A 324 12.70 11.84 -12.77
C VAL A 324 13.87 12.11 -11.84
N LYS A 325 15.10 12.23 -12.36
CA LYS A 325 16.27 12.54 -11.55
C LYS A 325 16.15 13.89 -10.84
N GLN A 326 15.61 14.92 -11.51
CA GLN A 326 15.37 16.22 -10.88
C GLN A 326 14.34 16.14 -9.77
N GLN A 327 13.25 15.38 -9.96
CA GLN A 327 12.23 15.18 -8.94
C GLN A 327 12.77 14.43 -7.72
N ILE A 328 13.53 13.34 -7.93
CA ILE A 328 14.20 12.62 -6.84
C ILE A 328 15.16 13.53 -6.07
N GLN A 329 15.99 14.31 -6.77
CA GLN A 329 16.89 15.26 -6.11
C GLN A 329 16.14 16.31 -5.27
N ALA A 330 14.96 16.74 -5.71
CA ALA A 330 14.12 17.65 -4.93
C ALA A 330 13.60 16.99 -3.65
N LEU A 331 13.16 15.73 -3.73
CA LEU A 331 12.76 14.92 -2.59
C LEU A 331 13.94 14.70 -1.63
N ASP A 332 15.10 14.26 -2.13
CA ASP A 332 16.31 14.07 -1.34
C ASP A 332 16.68 15.35 -0.59
N LYS A 333 16.63 16.50 -1.27
CA LYS A 333 16.95 17.80 -0.67
C LYS A 333 16.02 18.15 0.49
N GLN A 334 14.73 17.80 0.39
CA GLN A 334 13.76 18.02 1.45
C GLN A 334 14.12 17.20 2.70
N HIS A 335 14.43 15.92 2.53
CA HIS A 335 14.69 15.01 3.66
C HIS A 335 16.10 15.15 4.24
N CYS A 336 17.10 15.45 3.41
CA CYS A 336 18.50 15.52 3.85
C CYS A 336 18.91 16.84 4.50
N ASN A 337 18.24 17.94 4.17
CA ASN A 337 18.55 19.24 4.77
C ASN A 337 17.76 19.50 6.06
N ASP A 338 16.59 18.85 6.23
CA ASP A 338 15.85 18.88 7.48
C ASP A 338 16.42 17.87 8.48
N ARG A 339 17.48 18.27 9.20
CA ARG A 339 18.04 17.49 10.33
C ARG A 339 17.08 17.34 11.53
N ARG A 340 15.86 17.83 11.42
CA ARG A 340 14.80 17.65 12.43
C ARG A 340 13.94 16.51 11.92
N HIS A 341 13.92 15.40 12.66
CA HIS A 341 12.82 14.44 12.52
C HIS A 341 11.51 15.23 12.58
N PRO A 342 10.56 15.06 11.65
CA PRO A 342 9.31 15.80 11.70
C PRO A 342 8.63 15.54 13.05
N THR A 343 8.74 16.50 13.95
CA THR A 343 8.16 16.46 15.30
C THR A 343 6.69 16.78 15.12
N GLY A 344 5.87 15.74 14.98
CA GLY A 344 4.45 15.90 14.73
C GLY A 344 3.63 14.61 14.71
N MET A 345 4.25 13.43 14.68
CA MET A 345 3.52 12.19 14.98
C MET A 345 3.44 11.98 16.49
N PRO A 346 2.30 11.53 17.03
CA PRO A 346 2.20 11.18 18.44
C PRO A 346 3.24 10.10 18.72
N THR A 347 4.13 10.38 19.67
CA THR A 347 4.82 9.33 20.40
C THR A 347 3.73 8.48 21.04
N LEU A 348 3.51 7.28 20.48
CA LEU A 348 2.70 6.25 21.12
C LEU A 348 3.53 5.72 22.31
N ASP A 349 3.40 6.40 23.45
CA ASP A 349 3.71 5.84 24.78
C ASP A 349 2.73 4.73 25.15
#